data_AF-A0A2D7TUJ3-F1
#
_entry.id   AF-A0A2D7TUJ3-F1
#
_cell.length_a   1.000
_cell.length_b   1.000
_cell.length_c   1.000
_cell.angle_alpha   90.00
_cell.angle_beta   90.00
_cell.angle_gamma   90.00
#
_symmetry.space_group_name_H-M   'P 1'
#
loop_
_entity.id
_entity.type
_entity.pdbx_description
1 polymer ?
#
loop_
_entity_poly.entity_id
_entity_poly.type
_entity_poly.pdbx_seq_one_letter_code
_entity_poly.pdbx_strand_id
1 'polypeptide(L)' 'MTDDPDNTQAATVAAAAAALVQQYGDDAEVVATLRAAEFAAAGDVEALAAWDMIIAYLEAMRAGTGEAPNAAPLN' A
#
# COMPACT_ATOMS: atom_id res chain seq x y z
N MET A 1 18.84 -8.59 17.16
CA MET A 1 17.64 -9.03 16.43
C MET A 1 16.83 -7.76 16.22
N THR A 2 17.24 -6.99 15.23
CA THR A 2 16.63 -5.69 14.93
C THR A 2 15.44 -6.01 14.02
N ASP A 3 14.25 -6.01 14.60
CA ASP A 3 13.02 -5.97 13.82
C ASP A 3 12.88 -4.51 13.39
N ASP A 4 13.35 -4.18 12.18
CA ASP A 4 13.15 -2.86 11.62
C ASP A 4 11.65 -2.67 11.35
N PRO A 5 10.96 -1.80 12.10
CA PRO A 5 9.49 -1.70 12.02
C PRO A 5 9.01 -1.26 10.64
N ASP A 6 9.86 -0.53 9.91
CA ASP A 6 9.64 -0.07 8.54
C ASP A 6 9.52 -1.24 7.54
N ASN A 7 10.36 -2.27 7.71
CA ASN A 7 10.37 -3.43 6.83
C ASN A 7 9.13 -4.33 7.03
N THR A 8 8.66 -4.46 8.27
CA THR A 8 7.45 -5.23 8.61
C THR A 8 6.18 -4.55 8.07
N GLN A 9 6.13 -3.21 8.10
CA GLN A 9 5.04 -2.46 7.51
C GLN A 9 5.03 -2.60 5.98
N ALA A 10 6.17 -2.44 5.32
CA ALA A 10 6.29 -2.61 3.88
C ALA A 10 5.87 -4.02 3.42
N ALA A 11 6.27 -5.07 4.15
CA ALA A 11 5.84 -6.44 3.88
C ALA A 11 4.32 -6.62 4.02
N THR A 12 3.71 -5.96 5.01
CA THR A 12 2.26 -5.99 5.23
C THR A 12 1.50 -5.28 4.12
N VAL A 13 1.98 -4.11 3.69
CA VAL A 13 1.42 -3.35 2.55
C VAL A 13 1.50 -4.17 1.26
N ALA A 14 2.65 -4.77 0.97
CA ALA A 14 2.84 -5.62 -0.20
C ALA A 14 1.91 -6.85 -0.19
N ALA A 15 1.74 -7.49 0.96
CA ALA A 15 0.83 -8.64 1.11
C ALA A 15 -0.64 -8.25 0.89
N ALA A 16 -1.07 -7.10 1.43
CA ALA A 16 -2.43 -6.59 1.24
C ALA A 16 -2.70 -6.22 -0.22
N ALA A 17 -1.76 -5.52 -0.87
CA ALA A 17 -1.83 -5.19 -2.29
C ALA A 17 -1.90 -6.45 -3.16
N ALA A 18 -1.07 -7.47 -2.88
CA ALA A 18 -1.09 -8.74 -3.61
C ALA A 18 -2.43 -9.49 -3.44
N ALA A 19 -3.04 -9.44 -2.25
CA ALA A 19 -4.35 -10.03 -2.02
C ALA A 19 -5.45 -9.31 -2.82
N LEU A 20 -5.41 -7.98 -2.87
CA LEU A 20 -6.35 -7.18 -3.68
C LEU A 20 -6.21 -7.48 -5.17
N VAL A 21 -4.99 -7.54 -5.70
CA VAL A 21 -4.74 -7.89 -7.11
C VAL A 21 -5.24 -9.30 -7.42
N GLN A 22 -5.03 -10.27 -6.52
CA GLN A 22 -5.54 -11.62 -6.73
C GLN A 22 -7.08 -11.69 -6.74
N GLN A 23 -7.74 -10.87 -5.93
CA GLN A 23 -9.19 -10.91 -5.79
C GLN A 23 -9.93 -10.06 -6.84
N TYR A 24 -9.36 -8.92 -7.21
CA TYR A 24 -10.01 -7.90 -8.03
C TYR A 24 -9.28 -7.59 -9.34
N GLY A 25 -8.08 -8.12 -9.55
CA GLY A 25 -7.31 -7.88 -10.78
C GLY A 25 -7.03 -6.38 -10.99
N ASP A 26 -7.37 -5.88 -12.18
CA ASP A 26 -7.24 -4.46 -12.55
C ASP A 26 -8.07 -3.51 -11.67
N ASP A 27 -9.13 -4.00 -11.01
CA ASP A 27 -9.99 -3.20 -10.13
C ASP A 27 -9.41 -3.04 -8.70
N ALA A 28 -8.27 -3.65 -8.39
CA ALA A 28 -7.67 -3.62 -7.05
C ALA A 28 -7.44 -2.19 -6.51
N GLU A 29 -6.93 -1.28 -7.35
CA GLU A 29 -6.69 0.12 -6.99
C GLU A 29 -8.01 0.87 -6.73
N VAL A 30 -9.02 0.62 -7.56
CA VAL A 30 -10.37 1.22 -7.41
C VAL A 30 -10.99 0.79 -6.09
N VAL A 31 -10.94 -0.52 -5.78
CA VAL A 31 -11.46 -1.07 -4.52
C VAL A 31 -10.72 -0.50 -3.31
N ALA A 32 -9.38 -0.42 -3.37
CA ALA A 32 -8.57 0.17 -2.31
C ALA A 32 -8.92 1.65 -2.08
N THR A 33 -9.11 2.41 -3.16
CA THR A 33 -9.49 3.83 -3.12
C THR A 33 -10.87 4.04 -2.51
N LEU A 34 -11.86 3.23 -2.89
CA LEU A 34 -13.21 3.31 -2.32
C LEU A 34 -13.19 3.05 -0.81
N ARG A 35 -12.37 2.09 -0.37
CA ARG A 35 -12.23 1.76 1.04
C ARG A 35 -11.49 2.84 1.82
N ALA A 36 -10.44 3.41 1.25
CA ALA A 36 -9.77 4.58 1.82
C ALA A 36 -10.76 5.74 2.02
N ALA A 37 -11.59 6.03 1.01
CA ALA A 37 -12.62 7.05 1.11
C ALA A 37 -13.65 6.77 2.22
N GLU A 38 -13.99 5.51 2.46
CA GLU A 38 -14.88 5.11 3.56
C GLU A 38 -14.25 5.43 4.93
N PHE A 39 -12.96 5.15 5.12
CA PHE A 39 -12.25 5.51 6.35
C PHE A 39 -12.08 7.02 6.52
N ALA A 40 -11.82 7.75 5.42
CA ALA A 40 -11.79 9.21 5.44
C ALA A 40 -13.14 9.80 5.88
N ALA A 41 -14.26 9.27 5.36
CA ALA A 41 -15.60 9.70 5.72
C ALA A 41 -15.96 9.33 7.17
N ALA A 42 -15.46 8.21 7.67
CA ALA A 42 -15.62 7.79 9.06
C ALA A 42 -14.73 8.58 10.04
N GLY A 43 -13.74 9.34 9.54
CA GLY A 43 -12.76 10.05 10.36
C GLY A 43 -11.66 9.16 10.93
N ASP A 44 -11.50 7.94 10.41
CA ASP A 44 -10.47 6.99 10.84
C ASP A 44 -9.17 7.26 10.05
N VAL A 45 -8.39 8.22 10.56
CA VAL A 45 -7.16 8.70 9.91
C VAL A 45 -6.05 7.64 9.91
N GLU A 46 -6.00 6.78 10.93
CA GLU A 46 -4.99 5.71 10.99
C GLU A 46 -5.28 4.64 9.94
N ALA A 47 -6.53 4.20 9.85
CA ALA A 47 -6.94 3.28 8.79
C ALA A 47 -6.74 3.91 7.41
N LEU A 48 -7.14 5.17 7.22
CA LEU A 48 -6.93 5.89 5.96
C LEU A 48 -5.45 5.87 5.54
N ALA A 49 -4.53 6.22 6.43
CA ALA A 49 -3.10 6.22 6.14
C ALA A 49 -2.57 4.83 5.75
N ALA A 50 -3.06 3.77 6.37
CA ALA A 50 -2.71 2.40 6.00
C ALA A 50 -3.17 2.05 4.58
N TRP A 51 -4.38 2.48 4.19
CA TRP A 51 -4.92 2.25 2.85
C TRP A 51 -4.26 3.12 1.78
N ASP A 52 -3.86 4.34 2.11
CA ASP A 52 -3.07 5.20 1.22
C ASP A 52 -1.72 4.54 0.84
N MET A 53 -1.05 3.90 1.81
CA MET A 53 0.18 3.15 1.52
C MET A 53 -0.04 1.96 0.58
N ILE A 54 -1.17 1.25 0.72
CA ILE A 54 -1.54 0.15 -0.17
C ILE A 54 -1.83 0.66 -1.58
N ILE A 55 -2.55 1.78 -1.71
CA ILE A 55 -2.84 2.42 -3.01
C ILE A 55 -1.53 2.84 -3.69
N ALA A 56 -0.65 3.54 -2.97
CA ALA A 56 0.64 3.95 -3.51
C ALA A 56 1.50 2.75 -3.97
N TYR A 57 1.44 1.63 -3.25
CA TYR A 57 2.13 0.40 -3.66
C TYR A 57 1.52 -0.21 -4.94
N LEU A 58 0.20 -0.23 -5.08
CA LEU A 58 -0.49 -0.70 -6.29
C LEU A 58 -0.14 0.18 -7.51
N GLU A 59 -0.13 1.50 -7.34
CA GLU A 59 0.27 2.46 -8.37
C GLU A 59 1.72 2.24 -8.80
N ALA A 60 2.64 2.05 -7.84
CA ALA A 60 4.04 1.77 -8.11
C ALA A 60 4.25 0.44 -8.86
N MET A 61 3.52 -0.61 -8.46
CA MET A 61 3.48 -1.89 -9.18
C MET A 61 3.02 -1.70 -10.63
N ARG A 62 1.96 -0.93 -10.85
CA ARG A 62 1.39 -0.66 -12.17
C ARG A 62 2.32 0.18 -13.05
N ALA A 63 3.01 1.15 -12.46
CA ALA A 63 4.02 1.97 -13.13
C ALA A 63 5.28 1.18 -13.50
N GLY A 64 5.44 -0.07 -13.01
CA GLY A 64 6.63 -0.88 -13.21
C GLY A 64 7.81 -0.44 -12.34
N THR A 65 7.60 0.51 -11.41
CA THR A 65 8.57 0.99 -10.43
C THR A 65 8.36 0.24 -9.12
N GLY A 66 8.55 -1.09 -9.13
CA GLY A 66 8.46 -1.95 -7.94
C GLY A 66 9.53 -1.68 -6.88
N GLU A 67 9.94 -0.43 -6.71
CA GLU A 67 10.84 0.07 -5.68
C GLU A 67 9.99 0.79 -4.64
N ALA A 68 9.96 0.23 -3.42
CA ALA A 68 9.38 0.89 -2.26
C ALA A 68 9.96 2.32 -2.11
N PRO A 69 9.19 3.31 -1.61
CA PRO A 69 9.57 4.72 -1.58
C PRO A 69 10.70 5.08 -0.58
N ASN A 70 11.64 4.18 -0.30
CA ASN A 70 12.83 4.49 0.49
C ASN A 70 14.05 3.64 0.09
N ALA A 71 14.52 3.80 -1.14
CA ALA A 71 15.88 3.45 -1.52
C ALA A 71 16.61 4.72 -1.96
N ALA A 72 17.11 5.49 -1.00
CA ALA A 72 18.07 6.54 -1.30
C ALA A 72 19.30 5.90 -1.99
N PRO A 73 19.78 6.44 -3.12
CA PRO A 73 20.98 5.91 -3.75
C PRO A 73 22.19 6.24 -2.87
N LEU A 74 22.78 5.21 -2.25
CA LEU A 74 24.09 5.33 -1.63
C LEU A 74 25.14 5.31 -2.74
N ASN A 75 25.71 6.50 -2.98
CA ASN A 75 26.84 6.75 -3.88
C ASN A 75 28.17 6.39 -3.23
#